data_AF-A0A8B0SGT0-F1
#
_entry.id   AF-A0A8B0SGT0-F1
#
_cell.length_a   1.000
_cell.length_b   1.000
_cell.length_c   1.000
_cell.angle_alpha   90.00
_cell.angle_beta   90.00
_cell.angle_gamma   90.00
#
_symmetry.space_group_name_H-M   'P 1'
#
loop_
_entity.id
_entity.type
_entity.pdbx_description
1 polymer ?
#
loop_
_entity_poly.entity_id
_entity_poly.type
_entity_poly.pdbx_seq_one_letter_code
_entity_poly.pdbx_strand_id
1 'polypeptide(L)'
;MVSYFAQDKTSGLIMSGGLNACLQWAFNRIAKSPESVIAIIKARPAEDARVIADVDKTGGRWVFGGRYVPKREVSKLTKAAHGS
;
A
#
# COMPACT_ATOMS: atom_id res chain seq x y z
N MET A 1 -13.63 6.33 8.84
CA MET A 1 -12.65 5.27 9.17
C MET A 1 -11.42 5.42 8.28
N VAL A 2 -10.20 5.27 8.80
CA VAL A 2 -8.98 5.30 7.98
C VAL A 2 -8.70 3.89 7.50
N SER A 3 -8.46 3.71 6.21
CA SER A 3 -8.08 2.43 5.61
C SER A 3 -6.61 2.48 5.19
N TYR A 4 -5.87 1.41 5.43
CA TYR A 4 -4.52 1.24 4.91
C TYR A 4 -4.51 0.11 3.90
N PHE A 5 -3.72 0.31 2.85
CA PHE A 5 -3.49 -0.68 1.80
C PHE A 5 -1.99 -0.84 1.60
N ALA A 6 -1.53 -2.05 1.39
CA ALA A 6 -0.22 -2.34 0.83
C ALA A 6 -0.41 -2.85 -0.60
N GLN A 7 0.22 -2.19 -1.57
CA GLN A 7 0.16 -2.57 -2.97
C GLN A 7 1.55 -2.98 -3.45
N ASP A 8 1.68 -4.22 -3.91
CA ASP A 8 2.85 -4.66 -4.67
C ASP A 8 2.77 -4.07 -6.09
N LYS A 9 3.65 -3.10 -6.39
CA LYS A 9 3.69 -2.44 -7.71
C LYS A 9 4.10 -3.38 -8.84
N THR A 10 4.81 -4.47 -8.52
CA THR A 10 5.33 -5.41 -9.51
C THR A 10 4.29 -6.47 -9.85
N SER A 11 3.64 -7.06 -8.85
CA SER A 11 2.65 -8.13 -9.05
C SER A 11 1.20 -7.66 -9.11
N GLY A 12 0.91 -6.43 -8.67
CA GLY A 12 -0.45 -5.92 -8.55
C GLY A 12 -1.23 -6.48 -7.35
N LEU A 13 -0.61 -7.32 -6.51
CA LEU A 13 -1.23 -7.84 -5.29
C LEU A 13 -1.47 -6.73 -4.27
N ILE A 14 -2.62 -6.81 -3.60
CA ILE A 14 -3.05 -5.78 -2.65
C ILE A 14 -3.50 -6.45 -1.36
N MET A 15 -3.03 -5.91 -0.24
CA MET A 15 -3.55 -6.22 1.09
C MET A 15 -4.23 -4.97 1.67
N SER A 16 -5.41 -5.14 2.27
CA SER A 16 -6.04 -4.11 3.10
C SER A 16 -6.01 -4.47 4.58
N GLY A 17 -5.86 -3.47 5.46
CA GLY A 17 -5.94 -3.69 6.90
C GLY A 17 -5.50 -2.48 7.71
N GLY A 18 -4.95 -2.76 8.90
CA GLY A 18 -4.25 -1.75 9.70
C GLY A 18 -2.87 -1.44 9.14
N LEU A 19 -2.31 -0.28 9.51
CA LEU A 19 -0.98 0.14 9.10
C LEU A 19 0.09 -0.92 9.41
N ASN A 20 0.07 -1.46 10.63
CA ASN A 20 1.06 -2.47 11.05
C ASN A 20 0.94 -3.77 10.24
N ALA A 21 -0.29 -4.22 9.96
CA ALA A 21 -0.52 -5.41 9.14
C ALA A 21 -0.01 -5.20 7.70
N CYS A 22 -0.27 -4.03 7.11
CA CYS A 22 0.23 -3.66 5.78
C CYS A 22 1.76 -3.64 5.73
N LEU A 23 2.42 -3.10 6.77
CA LEU A 23 3.87 -3.08 6.86
C LEU A 23 4.45 -4.49 7.01
N GLN A 24 3.91 -5.30 7.92
CA GLN A 24 4.37 -6.70 8.11
C GLN A 24 4.23 -7.51 6.82
N TRP A 25 3.10 -7.37 6.11
CA TRP A 25 2.92 -8.01 4.83
C TRP A 25 3.91 -7.52 3.78
N ALA A 26 4.16 -6.20 3.71
CA ALA A 26 5.13 -5.63 2.80
C ALA A 26 6.53 -6.21 3.01
N PHE A 27 7.02 -6.24 4.26
CA PHE A 27 8.33 -6.84 4.57
C PHE A 27 8.40 -8.33 4.25
N ASN A 28 7.35 -9.10 4.57
CA ASN A 28 7.30 -10.52 4.22
C ASN A 28 7.26 -10.73 2.69
N ARG A 29 6.56 -9.87 1.96
CA ARG A 29 6.51 -9.91 0.50
C ARG A 29 7.88 -9.61 -0.11
N ILE A 30 8.57 -8.58 0.37
CA ILE A 30 9.94 -8.26 -0.04
C ILE A 30 10.91 -9.40 0.25
N ALA A 31 10.78 -10.07 1.41
CA ALA A 31 11.62 -11.22 1.73
C ALA A 31 11.45 -12.39 0.72
N LYS A 32 10.25 -12.56 0.16
CA LYS A 32 9.95 -13.57 -0.87
C LYS A 32 10.20 -13.08 -2.30
N SER A 33 10.15 -11.77 -2.52
CA SER A 33 10.23 -11.12 -3.82
C SER A 33 11.01 -9.81 -3.68
N PRO A 34 12.37 -9.87 -3.63
CA PRO A 34 13.21 -8.71 -3.33
C PRO A 34 13.22 -7.66 -4.45
N GLU A 35 12.67 -7.97 -5.62
CA GLU A 35 12.48 -7.04 -6.73
C GLU A 35 11.14 -6.28 -6.66
N SER A 36 10.24 -6.68 -5.76
CA SER A 36 8.98 -5.96 -5.55
C SER A 36 9.22 -4.61 -4.88
N VAL A 37 8.33 -3.66 -5.16
CA VAL A 37 8.25 -2.40 -4.41
C VAL A 37 6.82 -2.27 -3.90
N ILE A 38 6.67 -2.22 -2.59
CA ILE A 38 5.37 -2.16 -1.93
C ILE A 38 5.05 -0.74 -1.53
N ALA A 39 3.98 -0.17 -2.07
CA ALA A 39 3.47 1.12 -1.63
C ALA A 39 2.46 0.95 -0.49
N ILE A 40 2.69 1.64 0.62
CA ILE A 40 1.73 1.76 1.72
C ILE A 40 0.88 3.00 1.48
N ILE A 41 -0.42 2.77 1.30
CA ILE A 41 -1.40 3.78 0.92
C ILE A 41 -2.36 3.99 2.09
N LYS A 42 -2.47 5.22 2.54
CA LYS A 42 -3.46 5.66 3.52
C LYS A 42 -4.64 6.27 2.77
N ALA A 43 -5.83 5.72 2.95
CA ALA A 43 -7.07 6.23 2.39
C ALA A 43 -8.02 6.70 3.49
N ARG A 44 -8.74 7.79 3.23
CA ARG A 44 -9.79 8.31 4.11
C ARG A 44 -11.02 8.65 3.28
N PRO A 45 -12.25 8.49 3.82
CA PRO A 45 -13.48 8.78 3.08
C PRO A 45 -13.58 10.23 2.58
N ALA A 46 -12.95 11.17 3.29
CA ALA A 46 -13.04 12.61 3.04
C ALA A 46 -11.76 13.23 2.45
N GLU A 47 -10.69 12.45 2.26
CA GLU A 47 -9.42 12.94 1.74
C GLU A 47 -8.93 12.01 0.62
N ASP A 48 -8.18 12.54 -0.34
CA ASP A 48 -7.49 11.71 -1.32
C ASP A 48 -6.55 10.73 -0.61
N ALA A 49 -6.47 9.50 -1.12
CA ALA A 49 -5.50 8.56 -0.59
C ALA A 49 -4.09 9.02 -0.93
N ARG A 50 -3.14 8.68 -0.07
CA ARG A 50 -1.73 9.05 -0.26
C ARG A 50 -0.84 7.87 0.01
N VAL A 51 0.19 7.72 -0.81
CA VAL A 51 1.33 6.87 -0.47
C VAL A 51 2.07 7.53 0.68
N ILE A 52 2.17 6.83 1.81
CA ILE A 52 2.82 7.32 3.03
C ILE A 52 4.17 6.63 3.27
N ALA A 53 4.39 5.45 2.68
CA ALA A 53 5.66 4.76 2.72
C ALA A 53 5.81 3.87 1.48
N ASP A 54 7.05 3.63 1.07
CA ASP A 54 7.44 2.59 0.14
C ASP A 54 8.34 1.59 0.87
N VAL A 55 8.16 0.30 0.60
CA VAL A 55 8.97 -0.78 1.18
C VAL A 55 9.59 -1.57 0.04
N ASP A 56 10.91 -1.70 0.06
CA ASP A 56 11.69 -2.47 -0.91
C ASP A 56 12.80 -3.25 -0.18
N LYS A 57 13.68 -3.93 -0.93
CA LYS A 57 14.79 -4.73 -0.37
C LYS A 57 15.76 -3.93 0.51
N THR A 58 15.81 -2.61 0.39
CA THR A 58 16.66 -1.73 1.20
C THR A 58 16.00 -1.35 2.53
N GLY A 59 14.70 -1.60 2.66
CA GLY A 59 13.93 -1.34 3.87
C GLY A 59 12.65 -0.54 3.61
N GLY A 60 12.07 -0.02 4.69
CA GLY A 60 10.91 0.87 4.63
C GLY A 60 11.31 2.34 4.60
N ARG A 61 10.89 3.08 3.58
CA ARG A 61 11.09 4.52 3.46
C ARG A 61 9.77 5.27 3.61
N TRP A 62 9.71 6.17 4.59
CA TRP A 62 8.58 7.08 4.75
C TRP A 62 8.60 8.18 3.69
N VAL A 63 7.44 8.43 3.08
CA VAL A 63 7.25 9.47 2.07
C VAL A 63 6.61 10.68 2.74
N PHE A 64 7.45 11.58 3.25
CA PHE A 64 7.01 12.83 3.86
C PHE A 64 6.40 13.76 2.80
N GLY A 65 5.21 14.32 3.08
CA GLY A 65 4.39 15.07 2.12
C GLY A 65 3.37 14.22 1.37
N GLY A 66 3.63 12.92 1.22
CA GLY A 66 2.76 11.92 0.60
C GLY A 66 2.57 12.11 -0.90
N ARG A 67 2.62 11.02 -1.67
CA ARG A 67 2.23 11.08 -3.09
C ARG A 67 0.72 10.87 -3.19
N TYR A 68 0.00 11.82 -3.78
CA TYR A 68 -1.44 11.67 -4.02
C TYR A 68 -1.73 10.48 -4.92
N VAL A 69 -2.70 9.68 -4.51
CA VAL A 69 -3.24 8.55 -5.26
C VAL A 69 -4.64 8.96 -5.74
N PRO A 70 -4.87 9.03 -7.06
CA PRO A 70 -6.18 9.40 -7.60
C PRO A 70 -7.29 8.50 -7.06
N LYS A 71 -8.45 9.07 -6.71
CA LYS A 71 -9.60 8.33 -6.16
C LYS A 71 -9.99 7.08 -6.97
N ARG A 72 -9.85 7.12 -8.30
CA ARG A 72 -10.09 5.98 -9.20
C ARG A 72 -9.16 4.79 -8.91
N GLU A 73 -7.89 5.05 -8.66
CA GLU A 73 -6.91 4.03 -8.29
C GLU A 73 -7.26 3.43 -6.93
N VAL A 74 -7.63 4.26 -5.95
CA VAL A 74 -8.08 3.81 -4.63
C VAL A 74 -9.29 2.89 -4.70
N SER A 75 -10.28 3.21 -5.54
CA SER A 75 -11.43 2.35 -5.76
C SER A 75 -11.06 1.01 -6.40
N LYS A 76 -10.08 0.98 -7.33
CA LYS A 76 -9.55 -0.28 -7.87
C LYS A 76 -8.85 -1.10 -6.79
N LEU A 77 -8.03 -0.44 -5.95
CA LEU A 77 -7.33 -1.08 -4.84
C LEU A 77 -8.30 -1.71 -3.84
N THR A 78 -9.36 -0.96 -3.49
CA THR A 78 -10.39 -1.43 -2.57
C THR A 78 -11.14 -2.62 -3.14
N LYS A 79 -11.49 -2.59 -4.44
CA LYS A 79 -12.14 -3.71 -5.12
C LYS A 79 -11.24 -4.94 -5.20
N ALA A 80 -9.96 -4.78 -5.53
CA ALA A 80 -9.03 -5.90 -5.58
C ALA A 80 -8.74 -6.50 -4.19
N ALA A 81 -8.81 -5.70 -3.12
CA ALA A 81 -8.66 -6.19 -1.75
C ALA A 81 -9.89 -6.94 -1.22
N HIS A 82 -11.09 -6.65 -1.72
CA HIS A 82 -12.36 -7.28 -1.29
C HIS A 82 -12.92 -8.29 -2.32
N GLY A 83 -12.28 -8.41 -3.48
CA GLY A 83 -12.65 -9.33 -4.55
C GLY A 83 -11.78 -10.58 -4.49
N SER A 84 -12.09 -11.49 -3.59
CA SER A 84 -11.74 -12.92 -3.67
C SER A 84 -12.82 -13.71 -2.94
#